data_AF-A0A6J4KF65-F1
#
_entry.id   AF-A0A6J4KF65-F1
#
_cell.length_a   1.000
_cell.length_b   1.000
_cell.length_c   1.000
_cell.angle_alpha   90.00
_cell.angle_beta   90.00
_cell.angle_gamma   90.00
#
_symmetry.space_group_name_H-M   'P 1'
#
loop_
_entity.id
_entity.type
_entity.pdbx_description
1 polymer ?
#
loop_
_entity_poly.entity_id
_entity_poly.type
_entity_poly.pdbx_seq_one_letter_code
_entity_poly.pdbx_strand_id
1 'polypeptide(L)'
;MTDLERELLHNLVTAAWPLPVQIAFGAGLLVVYWVWSRFYYAVIDPALRNVVGGVLGAKVVWVARYSAEYATPLDLGFPYNRYHRWTWGIQAESRRTVGRDAAALLLSFLCVTLLGGLWPIAVFLFVFLQLKALSYVVFLPVCLAVIAIYSLFWAGRHEVAGMR
;
A
#
# COMPACT_ATOMS: atom_id res chain seq x y z
N MET A 1 24.00 -3.47 35.45
CA MET A 1 23.76 -2.82 34.15
C MET A 1 25.10 -2.52 33.52
N THR A 2 25.44 -3.17 32.41
CA THR A 2 26.72 -3.02 31.73
C THR A 2 26.77 -1.68 30.97
N ASP A 3 27.96 -1.20 30.63
CA ASP A 3 28.08 0.05 29.85
C ASP A 3 27.49 -0.08 28.45
N LEU A 4 27.55 -1.29 27.86
CA LEU A 4 26.88 -1.64 26.62
C LEU A 4 25.35 -1.49 26.72
N GLU A 5 24.74 -1.98 27.80
CA GLU A 5 23.29 -1.82 28.05
C GLU A 5 22.91 -0.34 28.22
N ARG A 6 23.78 0.44 28.85
CA ARG A 6 23.58 1.87 29.11
C ARG A 6 23.66 2.68 27.81
N GLU A 7 24.59 2.34 26.93
CA GLU A 7 24.77 2.94 25.61
C GLU A 7 23.65 2.54 24.64
N LEU A 8 23.20 1.28 24.69
CA LEU A 8 22.00 0.81 23.98
C LEU A 8 20.75 1.55 24.45
N LEU A 9 20.50 1.63 25.76
CA LEU A 9 19.37 2.38 26.31
C LEU A 9 19.44 3.86 25.95
N HIS A 10 20.63 4.46 25.97
CA HIS A 10 20.84 5.83 25.53
C HIS A 10 20.43 5.98 24.06
N ASN A 11 21.00 5.19 23.15
CA ASN A 11 20.68 5.23 21.72
C ASN A 11 19.24 4.83 21.37
N LEU A 12 18.58 4.02 22.21
CA LEU A 12 17.18 3.62 22.03
C LEU A 12 16.19 4.76 22.35
N VAL A 13 16.59 5.66 23.24
CA VAL A 13 15.74 6.73 23.79
C VAL A 13 16.18 8.12 23.29
N THR A 14 17.43 8.30 22.86
CA THR A 14 17.92 9.57 22.31
C THR A 14 17.51 9.73 20.86
N ALA A 15 16.49 10.55 20.65
CA ALA A 15 16.21 11.14 19.34
C ALA A 15 16.79 12.54 19.27
N ALA A 16 17.02 13.05 18.05
CA ALA A 16 17.36 14.45 17.86
C ALA A 16 16.24 15.41 18.31
N TRP A 17 14.99 14.94 18.36
CA TRP A 17 13.82 15.77 18.66
C TRP A 17 13.21 15.48 20.04
N PRO A 18 12.61 16.49 20.70
CA PRO A 18 11.85 16.28 21.93
C PRO A 18 10.68 15.30 21.75
N LEU A 19 10.37 14.49 22.77
CA LEU A 19 9.32 13.47 22.70
C LEU A 19 7.95 14.00 22.23
N PRO A 20 7.44 15.17 22.68
CA PRO A 20 6.16 15.70 22.17
C PRO A 20 6.18 15.96 20.66
N VAL A 21 7.31 16.42 20.12
CA VAL A 21 7.48 16.66 18.68
C VAL A 21 7.49 15.35 17.92
N GLN A 22 8.16 14.32 18.46
CA GLN A 22 8.15 12.98 17.87
C GLN A 22 6.73 12.40 17.80
N ILE A 23 5.94 12.53 18.88
CA ILE A 23 4.56 12.03 18.94
C ILE A 23 3.68 12.79 17.96
N ALA A 24 3.74 14.13 17.97
CA ALA A 24 2.96 14.96 17.05
C ALA A 24 3.29 14.65 15.59
N PHE A 25 4.58 14.44 15.29
CA PHE A 25 5.02 14.05 13.96
C PHE A 25 4.49 12.66 13.57
N GLY A 26 4.65 11.66 14.44
CA GLY A 26 4.16 10.30 14.20
C GLY A 26 2.65 10.26 13.97
N ALA A 27 1.88 10.98 14.78
CA ALA A 27 0.43 11.12 14.58
C ALA A 27 0.10 11.84 13.27
N GLY A 28 0.81 12.93 12.96
CA GLY A 28 0.67 13.67 11.71
C GLY A 28 0.90 12.79 10.48
N LEU A 29 1.93 11.94 10.51
CA LEU A 29 2.18 10.96 9.45
C LEU A 29 1.00 10.02 9.27
N LEU A 30 0.48 9.44 10.35
CA LEU A 30 -0.62 8.48 10.26
C LEU A 30 -1.87 9.14 9.65
N VAL A 31 -2.16 10.37 10.04
CA VAL A 31 -3.26 11.16 9.46
C VAL A 31 -3.01 11.43 7.98
N VAL A 32 -1.82 11.91 7.61
CA VAL A 32 -1.46 12.19 6.22
C VAL A 32 -1.53 10.93 5.37
N TYR A 33 -1.00 9.80 5.85
CA TYR A 33 -1.01 8.54 5.12
C TYR A 33 -2.41 7.96 4.96
N TRP A 34 -3.27 8.10 5.97
CA TRP A 34 -4.68 7.75 5.90
C TRP A 34 -5.44 8.61 4.88
N VAL A 35 -5.26 9.94 4.93
CA VAL A 35 -5.87 10.88 3.98
C VAL A 35 -5.36 10.63 2.57
N TRP A 36 -4.05 10.42 2.40
CA TRP A 36 -3.43 10.04 1.12
C TRP A 36 -4.06 8.78 0.56
N SER A 37 -4.24 7.74 1.38
CA SER A 37 -4.86 6.49 0.95
C SER A 37 -6.26 6.74 0.39
N ARG A 38 -7.09 7.52 1.08
CA ARG A 38 -8.42 7.90 0.58
C ARG A 38 -8.37 8.73 -0.69
N PHE A 39 -7.50 9.74 -0.74
CA PHE A 39 -7.33 10.60 -1.90
C PHE A 39 -6.88 9.80 -3.13
N TYR A 40 -5.95 8.86 -2.95
CA TYR A 40 -5.49 7.99 -4.02
C TYR A 40 -6.66 7.22 -4.63
N TYR A 41 -7.46 6.51 -3.82
CA TYR A 41 -8.57 5.72 -4.35
C TYR A 41 -9.71 6.57 -4.92
N ALA A 42 -9.94 7.77 -4.39
CA ALA A 42 -11.00 8.65 -4.86
C ALA A 42 -10.65 9.41 -6.16
N VAL A 43 -9.38 9.79 -6.33
CA VAL A 43 -8.97 10.74 -7.40
C VAL A 43 -7.93 10.14 -8.33
N ILE A 44 -6.86 9.56 -7.78
CA ILE A 44 -5.70 9.11 -8.57
C ILE A 44 -6.00 7.77 -9.27
N ASP A 45 -6.55 6.80 -8.54
CA ASP A 45 -6.82 5.45 -9.05
C ASP A 45 -7.78 5.44 -10.26
N PRO A 46 -8.90 6.19 -10.28
CA PRO A 46 -9.75 6.28 -11.48
C PRO A 46 -9.00 6.84 -12.69
N ALA A 47 -8.17 7.88 -12.49
CA ALA A 47 -7.37 8.46 -13.56
C ALA A 47 -6.34 7.47 -14.10
N LEU A 48 -5.63 6.76 -13.23
CA LEU A 48 -4.67 5.73 -13.63
C LEU A 48 -5.35 4.58 -14.37
N ARG A 49 -6.49 4.08 -13.87
CA ARG A 49 -7.26 3.03 -14.55
C ARG A 49 -7.72 3.46 -15.94
N ASN A 50 -8.13 4.72 -16.11
CA ASN A 50 -8.51 5.25 -17.42
C ASN A 50 -7.33 5.34 -18.39
N VAL A 51 -6.17 5.82 -17.92
CA VAL A 51 -4.94 5.87 -18.73
C VAL A 51 -4.50 4.47 -19.13
N VAL A 52 -4.39 3.55 -18.16
CA VAL A 52 -4.01 2.15 -18.42
C VAL A 52 -5.02 1.47 -19.32
N GLY A 53 -6.31 1.72 -19.13
CA GLY A 53 -7.35 1.18 -20.00
C GLY A 53 -7.28 1.68 -21.44
N GLY A 54 -6.92 2.95 -21.63
CA GLY A 54 -6.62 3.51 -22.95
C GLY A 54 -5.46 2.78 -23.63
N VAL A 55 -4.36 2.53 -22.90
CA VAL A 55 -3.19 1.81 -23.41
C VAL A 55 -3.49 0.35 -23.72
N LEU A 56 -4.25 -0.34 -22.85
CA LEU A 56 -4.61 -1.74 -23.06
C LEU A 56 -5.75 -1.93 -24.09
N GLY A 57 -6.39 -0.84 -24.51
CA GLY A 57 -7.55 -0.86 -25.42
C GLY A 57 -8.78 -1.50 -24.80
N ALA A 58 -8.92 -1.46 -23.47
CA ALA A 58 -10.02 -2.07 -22.74
C ALA A 58 -10.24 -1.37 -21.39
N LYS A 59 -11.49 -1.28 -20.94
CA LYS A 59 -11.81 -0.63 -19.65
C LYS A 59 -11.25 -1.44 -18.49
N VAL A 60 -10.41 -0.81 -17.68
CA VAL A 60 -9.83 -1.39 -16.46
C VAL A 60 -10.69 -1.02 -15.26
N VAL A 61 -11.06 -2.02 -14.46
CA VAL A 61 -11.91 -1.87 -13.27
C VAL A 61 -11.35 -2.68 -12.10
N TRP A 62 -11.81 -2.39 -10.89
CA TRP A 62 -11.52 -3.26 -9.75
C TRP A 62 -12.33 -4.54 -9.85
N VAL A 63 -11.66 -5.65 -9.59
CA VAL A 63 -12.25 -6.99 -9.65
C VAL A 63 -11.80 -7.80 -8.44
N ALA A 64 -12.74 -8.55 -7.86
CA ALA A 64 -12.42 -9.55 -6.86
C ALA A 64 -11.89 -10.80 -7.56
N ARG A 65 -10.58 -10.97 -7.60
CA ARG A 65 -9.97 -12.18 -8.18
C ARG A 65 -10.29 -13.42 -7.35
N TYR A 66 -10.24 -14.57 -8.01
CA TYR A 66 -10.60 -15.86 -7.44
C TYR A 66 -12.05 -15.92 -6.93
N SER A 67 -12.92 -15.05 -7.45
CA SER A 67 -14.37 -15.11 -7.26
C SER A 67 -15.05 -15.67 -8.50
N ALA A 68 -16.25 -16.21 -8.35
CA ALA A 68 -17.05 -16.69 -9.49
C ALA A 68 -17.39 -15.57 -10.50
N GLU A 69 -17.40 -14.31 -10.05
CA GLU A 69 -17.74 -13.14 -10.87
C GLU A 69 -16.60 -12.72 -11.82
N TYR A 70 -15.36 -13.13 -11.53
CA TYR A 70 -14.19 -12.78 -12.34
C TYR A 70 -13.23 -13.97 -12.46
N ALA A 71 -13.57 -14.89 -13.36
CA ALA A 71 -12.69 -15.97 -13.78
C ALA A 71 -11.79 -15.52 -14.94
N THR A 72 -10.50 -15.83 -14.87
CA THR A 72 -9.55 -15.60 -15.96
C THR A 72 -8.72 -16.84 -16.26
N PRO A 73 -8.19 -16.97 -17.49
CA PRO A 73 -7.30 -18.09 -17.83
C PRO A 73 -6.01 -18.12 -16.99
N LEU A 74 -5.60 -17.00 -16.39
CA LEU A 74 -4.44 -16.92 -15.48
C LEU A 74 -4.71 -17.60 -14.13
N ASP A 75 -5.97 -17.72 -13.72
CA ASP A 75 -6.34 -18.25 -12.41
C ASP A 75 -6.41 -19.79 -12.40
N LEU A 76 -6.47 -20.43 -13.58
CA LEU A 76 -6.66 -21.88 -13.74
C LEU A 76 -5.41 -22.74 -13.41
N GLY A 77 -4.27 -22.11 -13.08
CA GLY A 77 -2.99 -22.80 -12.87
C GLY A 77 -2.52 -22.94 -11.41
N PHE A 78 -3.14 -22.24 -10.46
CA PHE A 78 -2.63 -22.19 -9.08
C PHE A 78 -3.66 -22.71 -8.06
N PRO A 79 -3.59 -24.01 -7.68
CA PRO A 79 -4.55 -24.64 -6.75
C PRO A 79 -4.51 -24.10 -5.30
N TYR A 80 -3.65 -23.11 -5.01
CA TYR A 80 -3.39 -22.62 -3.65
C TYR A 80 -3.87 -21.18 -3.39
N ASN A 81 -4.34 -20.43 -4.38
CA ASN A 81 -4.81 -19.05 -4.17
C ASN A 81 -6.33 -18.99 -3.91
N ARG A 82 -6.73 -19.36 -2.68
CA ARG A 82 -8.14 -19.33 -2.24
C ARG A 82 -8.59 -18.00 -1.62
N TYR A 83 -7.72 -16.99 -1.59
CA TYR A 83 -8.03 -15.72 -0.94
C TYR A 83 -8.49 -14.70 -1.97
N HIS A 84 -9.74 -14.25 -1.85
CA HIS A 84 -10.26 -13.15 -2.64
C HIS A 84 -9.38 -11.92 -2.44
N ARG A 85 -8.95 -11.33 -3.56
CA ARG A 85 -8.16 -10.10 -3.57
C ARG A 85 -8.69 -9.16 -4.63
N TRP A 86 -8.93 -7.93 -4.22
CA TRP A 86 -9.21 -6.81 -5.11
C TRP A 86 -7.94 -6.43 -5.85
N THR A 87 -8.02 -6.46 -7.17
CA THR A 87 -6.96 -6.01 -8.09
C THR A 87 -7.61 -5.35 -9.29
N TRP A 88 -6.82 -4.72 -10.16
CA TRP A 88 -7.33 -4.30 -11.45
C TRP A 88 -7.54 -5.51 -12.38
N GLY A 89 -8.59 -5.41 -13.21
CA GLY A 89 -8.94 -6.38 -14.24
C GLY A 89 -9.66 -5.71 -15.40
N ILE A 90 -9.87 -6.48 -16.47
CA ILE A 90 -10.53 -6.01 -17.69
C ILE A 90 -12.04 -6.28 -17.58
N GLN A 91 -12.85 -5.23 -17.69
CA GLN A 91 -14.30 -5.35 -17.46
C GLN A 91 -14.96 -6.35 -18.42
N ALA A 92 -14.78 -6.18 -19.73
CA ALA A 92 -15.44 -6.98 -20.75
C ALA A 92 -14.73 -8.32 -20.98
N GLU A 93 -15.45 -9.42 -20.75
CA GLU A 93 -14.93 -10.78 -20.92
C GLU A 93 -14.39 -11.05 -22.34
N SER A 94 -15.10 -10.58 -23.37
CA SER A 94 -14.67 -10.71 -24.77
C SER A 94 -13.34 -10.03 -25.12
N ARG A 95 -12.84 -9.15 -24.25
CA ARG A 95 -11.55 -8.44 -24.41
C ARG A 95 -10.46 -8.98 -23.48
N ARG A 96 -10.79 -9.92 -22.57
CA ARG A 96 -9.84 -10.56 -21.65
C ARG A 96 -8.95 -11.51 -22.43
N THR A 97 -7.68 -11.16 -22.56
CA THR A 97 -6.62 -12.06 -23.04
C THR A 97 -5.62 -12.26 -21.92
N VAL A 98 -4.88 -13.36 -21.94
CA VAL A 98 -3.84 -13.66 -20.93
C VAL A 98 -2.87 -12.49 -20.78
N GLY A 99 -2.41 -11.90 -21.89
CA GLY A 99 -1.47 -10.77 -21.86
C GLY A 99 -2.07 -9.51 -21.25
N ARG A 100 -3.32 -9.15 -21.60
CA ARG A 100 -3.98 -7.95 -21.03
C ARG A 100 -4.29 -8.11 -19.57
N ASP A 101 -4.74 -9.29 -19.15
CA ASP A 101 -5.07 -9.55 -17.75
C ASP A 101 -3.81 -9.62 -16.88
N ALA A 102 -2.72 -10.22 -17.39
CA ALA A 102 -1.41 -10.20 -16.73
C ALA A 102 -0.87 -8.77 -16.60
N ALA A 103 -0.98 -7.97 -17.66
CA ALA A 103 -0.58 -6.56 -17.64
C ALA A 103 -1.39 -5.74 -16.64
N ALA A 104 -2.72 -5.90 -16.62
CA ALA A 104 -3.59 -5.23 -15.65
C ALA A 104 -3.24 -5.61 -14.21
N LEU A 105 -2.98 -6.90 -13.93
CA LEU A 105 -2.56 -7.38 -12.63
C LEU A 105 -1.21 -6.80 -12.20
N LEU A 106 -0.22 -6.84 -13.09
CA LEU A 106 1.12 -6.31 -12.81
C LEU A 106 1.06 -4.80 -12.57
N LEU A 107 0.34 -4.05 -13.40
CA LEU A 107 0.18 -2.61 -13.24
C LEU A 107 -0.61 -2.26 -11.98
N SER A 108 -1.60 -3.07 -11.59
CA SER A 108 -2.28 -2.91 -10.30
C SER A 108 -1.28 -3.02 -9.14
N PHE A 109 -0.43 -4.05 -9.15
CA PHE A 109 0.60 -4.22 -8.13
C PHE A 109 1.59 -3.05 -8.11
N LEU A 110 2.12 -2.66 -9.27
CA LEU A 110 3.08 -1.57 -9.37
C LEU A 110 2.47 -0.23 -8.95
N CYS A 111 1.36 0.18 -9.56
CA CYS A 111 0.75 1.49 -9.32
C CYS A 111 0.13 1.58 -7.94
N VAL A 112 -0.66 0.58 -7.52
CA VAL A 112 -1.43 0.66 -6.29
C VAL A 112 -0.60 0.20 -5.09
N THR A 113 -0.07 -1.03 -5.14
CA THR A 113 0.60 -1.63 -3.98
C THR A 113 1.98 -1.00 -3.73
N LEU A 114 2.81 -0.86 -4.78
CA LEU A 114 4.16 -0.31 -4.63
C LEU A 114 4.17 1.22 -4.62
N LEU A 115 3.71 1.87 -5.69
CA LEU A 115 3.85 3.32 -5.84
C LEU A 115 2.84 4.10 -4.99
N GLY A 116 1.59 3.65 -4.92
CA GLY A 116 0.56 4.29 -4.09
C GLY A 116 0.77 4.05 -2.60
N GLY A 117 0.97 2.78 -2.21
CA GLY A 117 1.07 2.38 -0.81
C GLY A 117 2.49 2.40 -0.23
N LEU A 118 3.40 1.59 -0.79
CA LEU A 118 4.70 1.34 -0.15
C LEU A 118 5.67 2.52 -0.30
N TRP A 119 5.64 3.23 -1.43
CA TRP A 119 6.57 4.32 -1.72
C TRP A 119 6.51 5.47 -0.70
N PRO A 120 5.34 6.01 -0.32
CA PRO A 120 5.25 7.01 0.75
C PRO A 120 5.87 6.54 2.07
N ILE A 121 5.69 5.26 2.41
CA ILE A 121 6.27 4.66 3.62
C ILE A 121 7.79 4.59 3.48
N ALA A 122 8.31 4.14 2.34
CA ALA A 122 9.74 4.03 2.10
C ALA A 122 10.44 5.40 2.15
N VAL A 123 9.85 6.42 1.53
CA VAL A 123 10.35 7.81 1.59
C VAL A 123 10.36 8.31 3.02
N PHE A 124 9.28 8.09 3.77
CA PHE A 124 9.23 8.39 5.20
C PHE A 124 10.40 7.69 5.93
N LEU A 125 10.47 6.36 5.89
CA LEU A 125 11.50 5.59 6.60
C LEU A 125 12.91 6.07 6.27
N PHE A 126 13.20 6.35 5.00
CA PHE A 126 14.50 6.87 4.57
C PHE A 126 14.80 8.23 5.19
N VAL A 127 13.89 9.21 5.08
CA VAL A 127 14.08 10.55 5.65
C VAL A 127 14.26 10.46 7.18
N PHE A 128 13.51 9.59 7.85
CA PHE A 128 13.60 9.43 9.30
C PHE A 128 14.91 8.82 9.77
N LEU A 129 15.39 7.78 9.08
CA LEU A 129 16.69 7.17 9.38
C LEU A 129 17.83 8.18 9.20
N GLN A 130 17.77 9.03 8.16
CA GLN A 130 18.77 10.06 7.92
C GLN A 130 18.75 11.16 8.99
N LEU A 131 17.56 11.59 9.41
CA LEU A 131 17.41 12.68 10.39
C LEU A 131 17.58 12.25 11.85
N LYS A 132 17.64 10.94 12.14
CA LYS A 132 17.62 10.38 13.51
C LYS A 132 16.52 11.02 14.38
N ALA A 133 15.39 11.31 13.76
CA ALA A 133 14.39 12.22 14.31
C ALA A 133 13.45 11.57 15.34
N LEU A 134 13.30 10.24 15.32
CA LEU A 134 12.41 9.49 16.21
C LEU A 134 13.22 8.47 17.02
N SER A 135 12.92 8.41 18.32
CA SER A 135 13.38 7.33 19.20
C SER A 135 12.64 6.04 18.86
N TYR A 136 13.20 4.89 19.21
CA TYR A 136 12.57 3.59 18.92
C TYR A 136 11.22 3.43 19.60
N VAL A 137 11.04 4.09 20.75
CA VAL A 137 9.78 4.10 21.52
C VAL A 137 8.63 4.69 20.71
N VAL A 138 8.89 5.69 19.87
CA VAL A 138 7.86 6.30 19.00
C VAL A 138 7.85 5.66 17.62
N PHE A 139 9.03 5.37 17.07
CA PHE A 139 9.19 4.81 15.73
C PHE A 139 8.46 3.47 15.56
N LEU A 140 8.61 2.53 16.49
CA LEU A 140 8.03 1.19 16.34
C LEU A 140 6.48 1.22 16.34
N PRO A 141 5.79 1.89 17.28
CA PRO A 141 4.34 2.05 17.22
C PRO A 141 3.85 2.72 15.93
N VAL A 142 4.57 3.74 15.45
CA VAL A 142 4.22 4.42 14.19
C VAL A 142 4.32 3.45 13.01
N CYS A 143 5.39 2.65 12.93
CA CYS A 143 5.54 1.63 11.89
C CYS A 143 4.41 0.59 11.93
N LEU A 144 4.04 0.10 13.12
CA LEU A 144 2.93 -0.86 13.26
C LEU A 144 1.60 -0.26 12.80
N ALA A 145 1.32 1.00 13.17
CA ALA A 145 0.12 1.70 12.73
C ALA A 145 0.12 1.95 11.22
N VAL A 146 1.26 2.31 10.63
CA VAL A 146 1.41 2.43 9.17
C VAL A 146 1.15 1.09 8.47
N ILE A 147 1.65 -0.03 8.99
CA ILE A 147 1.39 -1.37 8.44
C ILE A 147 -0.11 -1.73 8.52
N ALA A 148 -0.78 -1.36 9.60
CA ALA A 148 -2.23 -1.55 9.72
C ALA A 148 -3.00 -0.76 8.66
N ILE A 149 -2.68 0.53 8.48
CA ILE A 149 -3.27 1.36 7.41
C ILE A 149 -2.93 0.76 6.04
N TYR A 150 -1.69 0.33 5.83
CA TYR A 150 -1.26 -0.30 4.59
C TYR A 150 -2.13 -1.52 4.25
N SER A 151 -2.37 -2.37 5.24
CA SER A 151 -3.15 -3.60 5.10
C SER A 151 -4.62 -3.34 4.80
N LEU A 152 -5.19 -2.26 5.35
CA LEU A 152 -6.59 -1.88 5.12
C LEU A 152 -6.82 -1.40 3.69
N PHE A 153 -5.94 -0.55 3.17
CA PHE A 153 -6.16 0.12 1.90
C PHE A 153 -5.49 -0.60 0.72
N TRP A 154 -4.23 -1.04 0.88
CA TRP A 154 -3.34 -1.33 -0.25
C TRP A 154 -3.10 -2.82 -0.48
N ALA A 155 -3.34 -3.67 0.53
CA ALA A 155 -3.20 -5.11 0.38
C ALA A 155 -4.23 -5.73 -0.59
N GLY A 156 -5.32 -5.01 -0.89
CA GLY A 156 -6.41 -5.51 -1.73
C GLY A 156 -7.27 -6.58 -1.04
N ARG A 157 -7.14 -6.74 0.28
CA ARG A 157 -7.96 -7.68 1.07
C ARG A 157 -9.38 -7.16 1.29
N HIS A 158 -9.52 -5.85 1.36
CA HIS A 158 -10.79 -5.18 1.61
C HIS A 158 -11.17 -4.33 0.41
N GLU A 159 -12.47 -4.21 0.19
CA GLU A 159 -12.99 -3.20 -0.71
C GLU A 159 -12.87 -1.82 -0.03
N VAL A 160 -12.44 -0.82 -0.80
CA VAL A 160 -12.30 0.56 -0.35
C VAL A 160 -13.22 1.45 -1.18
N ALA A 161 -13.78 2.49 -0.55
CA ALA A 161 -14.55 3.50 -1.26
C ALA A 161 -13.75 4.09 -2.44
N GLY A 162 -14.33 4.09 -3.64
CA GLY A 162 -13.69 4.46 -4.90
C GLY A 162 -13.26 3.28 -5.78
N MET A 163 -13.30 2.04 -5.26
CA MET A 163 -13.04 0.85 -6.08
C MET A 163 -14.19 0.52 -7.05
N ARG A 164 -15.45 0.68 -6.62
CA ARG A 164 -16.65 0.49 -7.46
C ARG A 164 -17.05 1.77 -8.18
#